data_AF-A0A1E7D674-F1
#
_entry.id   AF-A0A1E7D674-F1
#
_cell.length_a   1.000
_cell.length_b   1.000
_cell.length_c   1.000
_cell.angle_alpha   90.00
_cell.angle_beta   90.00
_cell.angle_gamma   90.00
#
_symmetry.space_group_name_H-M   'P 1'
#
loop_
_entity.id
_entity.type
_entity.pdbx_description
1 polymer ?
#
loop_
_entity_poly.entity_id
_entity_poly.type
_entity_poly.pdbx_seq_one_letter_code
_entity_poly.pdbx_strand_id
1 'polypeptide(L)'
;MNNKHKLMLPVTTGLLMTLFCSQAISAAKPMTGVSCQGGFFVRTPDKHIHWINDEEAKPVQVYAQDDDIYAMAECGTGVVTVFEKKQAEKTEYAAYYSPNCKDIGREQGETRTLYQGDVKINRIRPSADGLEIRLVNNQFLRGSSCSAVSAIK
;
A
#
# COMPACT_ATOMS: atom_id res chain seq x y z
N MET A 1 -81.37 12.14 22.31
CA MET A 1 -80.32 12.90 21.59
C MET A 1 -79.00 12.46 22.21
N ASN A 2 -78.24 11.56 21.56
CA ASN A 2 -77.12 11.87 20.64
C ASN A 2 -76.19 12.95 21.24
N ASN A 3 -74.88 12.80 21.37
CA ASN A 3 -73.94 11.84 20.81
C ASN A 3 -72.61 11.92 21.59
N LYS A 4 -71.83 10.84 21.55
CA LYS A 4 -70.44 10.71 22.03
C LYS A 4 -69.50 11.68 21.28
N HIS A 5 -68.36 12.07 21.87
CA HIS A 5 -67.00 12.13 21.28
C HIS A 5 -66.02 12.59 22.39
N LYS A 6 -65.20 11.68 22.95
CA LYS A 6 -63.81 11.38 22.56
C LYS A 6 -62.88 12.60 22.58
N LEU A 7 -61.88 12.58 23.47
CA LEU A 7 -60.52 12.91 23.08
C LEU A 7 -59.52 12.03 23.86
N MET A 8 -59.05 10.99 23.17
CA MET A 8 -57.87 10.22 23.54
C MET A 8 -56.64 11.09 23.28
N LEU A 9 -55.72 11.18 24.23
CA LEU A 9 -54.36 11.67 23.99
C LEU A 9 -53.53 10.52 23.41
N PRO A 10 -53.03 10.61 22.17
CA PRO A 10 -52.11 9.62 21.64
C PRO A 10 -50.68 9.89 22.15
N VAL A 11 -50.14 8.85 22.79
CA VAL A 11 -48.79 8.29 22.57
C VAL A 11 -47.88 9.12 21.67
N THR A 12 -46.81 9.68 22.24
CA THR A 12 -45.60 10.02 21.48
C THR A 12 -44.43 9.27 22.09
N THR A 13 -44.35 7.99 21.77
CA THR A 13 -43.15 7.18 21.93
C THR A 13 -42.06 7.78 21.04
N GLY A 14 -41.15 8.56 21.62
CA GLY A 14 -39.97 9.06 20.94
C GLY A 14 -39.05 7.90 20.57
N LEU A 15 -39.16 7.41 19.33
CA LEU A 15 -38.26 6.42 18.77
C LEU A 15 -36.92 7.11 18.44
N LEU A 16 -36.00 7.10 19.40
CA LEU A 16 -34.62 7.56 19.20
C LEU A 16 -33.90 6.53 18.30
N MET A 17 -33.98 6.68 16.98
CA MET A 17 -33.14 5.93 16.04
C MET A 17 -31.69 6.38 16.21
N THR A 18 -30.95 5.63 17.02
CA THR A 18 -29.50 5.67 17.00
C THR A 18 -29.05 5.04 15.68
N LEU A 19 -28.75 5.87 14.67
CA LEU A 19 -27.93 5.46 13.53
C LEU A 19 -26.55 5.09 14.09
N PHE A 20 -26.39 3.84 14.50
CA PHE A 20 -25.07 3.24 14.56
C PHE A 20 -24.57 3.13 13.13
N CYS A 21 -23.87 4.18 12.67
CA CYS A 21 -22.99 4.07 11.52
C CYS A 21 -22.09 2.88 11.78
N SER A 22 -22.42 1.76 11.14
CA SER A 22 -21.59 0.57 11.12
C SER A 22 -20.34 0.98 10.34
N GLN A 23 -19.34 1.51 11.05
CA GLN A 23 -18.03 1.67 10.44
C GLN A 23 -17.58 0.27 10.09
N ALA A 24 -17.62 -0.07 8.81
CA ALA A 24 -17.06 -1.30 8.32
C ALA A 24 -15.59 -1.30 8.78
N ILE A 25 -15.28 -2.13 9.77
CA ILE A 25 -13.90 -2.37 10.19
C ILE A 25 -13.29 -3.13 9.03
N SER A 26 -12.78 -2.38 8.05
CA SER A 26 -12.01 -2.95 6.96
C SER A 26 -10.77 -3.56 7.62
N ALA A 27 -10.58 -4.86 7.44
CA ALA A 27 -9.38 -5.51 7.95
C ALA A 27 -8.18 -5.06 7.12
N ALA A 28 -7.05 -4.80 7.77
CA ALA A 28 -5.78 -4.58 7.09
C ALA A 28 -5.52 -5.74 6.11
N LYS A 29 -5.20 -5.44 4.85
CA LYS A 29 -4.92 -6.47 3.85
C LYS A 29 -3.42 -6.73 3.86
N PRO A 30 -2.96 -7.96 4.17
CA PRO A 30 -1.54 -8.26 4.12
C PRO A 30 -1.04 -8.05 2.68
N MET A 31 0.13 -7.41 2.56
CA MET A 31 0.84 -7.37 1.30
C MET A 31 1.52 -8.72 1.14
N THR A 32 0.84 -9.62 0.42
CA THR A 32 1.19 -11.04 0.41
C THR A 32 2.64 -11.24 -0.06
N GLY A 33 3.43 -11.96 0.75
CA GLY A 33 4.68 -12.60 0.31
C GLY A 33 5.93 -11.72 0.32
N VAL A 34 5.98 -10.61 1.07
CA VAL A 34 7.19 -9.80 1.20
C VAL A 34 7.67 -9.79 2.65
N SER A 35 8.72 -10.57 2.89
CA SER A 35 9.51 -10.53 4.11
C SER A 35 10.77 -9.69 3.86
N CYS A 36 11.27 -9.02 4.89
CA CYS A 36 12.46 -8.17 4.78
C CYS A 36 13.03 -7.95 6.18
N GLN A 37 14.33 -8.25 6.37
CA GLN A 37 15.03 -8.17 7.66
C GLN A 37 14.26 -8.84 8.82
N GLY A 38 13.74 -10.05 8.58
CA GLY A 38 12.99 -10.81 9.60
C GLY A 38 11.58 -10.28 9.91
N GLY A 39 11.14 -9.20 9.26
CA GLY A 39 9.78 -8.68 9.36
C GLY A 39 8.94 -8.89 8.11
N PHE A 40 7.69 -8.41 8.14
CA PHE A 40 6.75 -8.42 7.03
C PHE A 40 5.94 -7.11 6.97
N PHE A 41 5.36 -6.83 5.81
CA PHE A 41 4.60 -5.59 5.56
C PHE A 41 3.08 -5.81 5.64
N VAL A 42 2.39 -4.89 6.31
CA VAL A 42 0.93 -4.85 6.41
C VAL A 42 0.42 -3.51 5.93
N ARG A 43 -0.58 -3.54 5.04
CA ARG A 43 -1.31 -2.34 4.63
C ARG A 43 -2.57 -2.20 5.46
N THR A 44 -2.67 -1.12 6.21
CA THR A 44 -3.86 -0.76 6.99
C THR A 44 -4.96 -0.17 6.10
N PRO A 45 -6.20 -0.08 6.60
CA PRO A 45 -7.35 0.44 5.83
C PRO A 45 -7.22 1.90 5.38
N ASP A 46 -6.52 2.71 6.18
CA ASP A 46 -6.15 4.10 5.87
C ASP A 46 -4.97 4.19 4.89
N LYS A 47 -4.59 3.06 4.27
CA LYS A 47 -3.51 2.90 3.28
C LYS A 47 -2.09 3.10 3.81
N HIS A 48 -1.90 3.30 5.12
CA HIS A 48 -0.55 3.28 5.67
C HIS A 48 0.08 1.89 5.57
N ILE A 49 1.41 1.84 5.46
CA ILE A 49 2.18 0.61 5.48
C ILE A 49 2.96 0.54 6.79
N HIS A 50 2.81 -0.58 7.47
CA HIS A 50 3.57 -0.90 8.66
C HIS A 50 4.48 -2.09 8.39
N TRP A 51 5.71 -2.01 8.88
CA TRP A 51 6.63 -3.13 8.99
C TRP A 51 6.55 -3.71 10.40
N ILE A 52 6.35 -5.02 10.48
CA ILE A 52 6.18 -5.77 11.72
C ILE A 52 7.29 -6.82 11.79
N ASN A 53 8.01 -6.87 12.90
CA ASN A 53 9.03 -7.87 13.20
C ASN A 53 8.85 -8.30 14.67
N ASP A 54 9.04 -9.58 14.96
CA ASP A 54 8.89 -10.17 16.29
C ASP A 54 9.86 -9.61 17.34
N GLU A 55 11.00 -9.06 16.90
CA GLU A 55 12.00 -8.39 17.76
C GLU A 55 11.56 -6.99 18.21
N GLU A 56 10.69 -6.33 17.44
CA GLU A 56 10.21 -4.98 17.74
C GLU A 56 8.89 -5.05 18.51
N ALA A 57 8.83 -4.39 19.67
CA ALA A 57 7.65 -4.42 20.52
C ALA A 57 6.39 -3.80 19.88
N LYS A 58 6.54 -3.00 18.81
CA LYS A 58 5.44 -2.30 18.14
C LYS A 58 5.63 -2.27 16.61
N PRO A 59 4.55 -2.33 15.83
CA PRO A 59 4.57 -2.05 14.39
C PRO A 59 5.20 -0.69 14.09
N VAL A 60 6.11 -0.64 13.12
CA VAL A 60 6.74 0.60 12.66
C VAL A 60 6.01 1.07 11.42
N GLN A 61 5.46 2.27 11.42
CA GLN A 61 4.91 2.87 10.20
C GLN A 61 6.07 3.27 9.29
N VAL A 62 6.11 2.71 8.08
CA VAL A 62 7.21 2.90 7.11
C VAL A 62 6.80 3.73 5.91
N TYR A 63 5.49 3.86 5.68
CA TYR A 63 4.97 4.68 4.60
C TYR A 63 3.55 5.17 4.90
N ALA A 64 3.29 6.45 4.64
CA ALA A 64 2.00 7.09 4.87
C ALA A 64 1.66 8.21 3.86
N GLN A 65 2.28 8.17 2.68
CA GLN A 65 1.99 9.15 1.63
C GLN A 65 0.88 8.63 0.70
N ASP A 66 0.34 9.54 -0.11
CA ASP A 66 -0.80 9.26 -0.98
C ASP A 66 -0.46 8.43 -2.23
N ASP A 67 0.83 8.21 -2.54
CA ASP A 67 1.17 7.41 -3.73
C ASP A 67 0.77 5.94 -3.49
N ASP A 68 0.08 5.34 -4.46
CA ASP A 68 -0.46 3.99 -4.33
C ASP A 68 0.70 2.97 -4.53
N ILE A 69 1.09 2.27 -3.46
CA ILE A 69 1.98 1.10 -3.57
C ILE A 69 1.16 -0.08 -4.10
N TYR A 70 1.54 -0.60 -5.26
CA TYR A 70 0.81 -1.69 -5.91
C TYR A 70 1.62 -2.97 -6.11
N ALA A 71 2.94 -2.92 -5.92
CA ALA A 71 3.77 -4.12 -5.86
C ALA A 71 4.96 -3.91 -4.91
N MET A 72 5.34 -4.99 -4.24
CA MET A 72 6.56 -5.07 -3.44
C MET A 72 7.19 -6.45 -3.66
N ALA A 73 8.51 -6.55 -3.57
CA ALA A 73 9.21 -7.83 -3.59
C ALA A 73 10.52 -7.75 -2.80
N GLU A 74 10.83 -8.82 -2.08
CA GLU A 74 12.12 -8.99 -1.41
C GLU A 74 13.23 -9.19 -2.44
N CYS A 75 14.35 -8.47 -2.31
CA CYS A 75 15.51 -8.61 -3.18
C CYS A 75 16.79 -8.49 -2.35
N GLY A 76 17.55 -9.59 -2.27
CA GLY A 76 18.70 -9.68 -1.37
C GLY A 76 18.25 -9.47 0.08
N THR A 77 18.89 -8.53 0.79
CA THR A 77 18.54 -8.17 2.17
C THR A 77 17.53 -7.02 2.27
N GLY A 78 17.07 -6.52 1.14
CA GLY A 78 16.22 -5.33 1.05
C GLY A 78 14.90 -5.60 0.34
N VAL A 79 14.22 -4.52 -0.02
CA VAL A 79 12.91 -4.56 -0.66
C VAL A 79 12.85 -3.64 -1.87
N VAL A 80 12.19 -4.10 -2.92
CA VAL A 80 11.79 -3.30 -4.06
C VAL A 80 10.34 -2.90 -3.88
N THR A 81 10.04 -1.61 -3.93
CA THR A 81 8.68 -1.07 -3.79
C THR A 81 8.31 -0.32 -5.06
N VAL A 82 7.10 -0.60 -5.58
CA VAL A 82 6.60 -0.01 -6.83
C VAL A 82 5.37 0.84 -6.55
N PHE A 83 5.43 2.06 -7.06
CA PHE A 83 4.48 3.13 -6.82
C PHE A 83 3.75 3.51 -8.11
N GLU A 84 2.46 3.82 -7.97
CA GLU A 84 1.65 4.53 -8.96
C GLU A 84 1.28 5.89 -8.37
N LYS A 85 1.83 6.96 -8.95
CA LYS A 85 1.59 8.34 -8.54
C LYS A 85 0.68 9.03 -9.54
N LYS A 86 -0.51 9.42 -9.08
CA LYS A 86 -1.47 10.17 -9.90
C LYS A 86 -1.20 11.67 -9.74
N GLN A 87 -0.67 12.29 -10.79
CA GLN A 87 -0.61 13.74 -10.93
C GLN A 87 -1.76 14.18 -11.84
N ALA A 88 -2.25 15.41 -11.67
CA ALA A 88 -3.54 15.89 -12.22
C ALA A 88 -3.91 15.41 -13.64
N GLU A 89 -2.94 15.33 -14.57
CA GLU A 89 -3.16 14.88 -15.95
C GLU A 89 -2.25 13.71 -16.38
N LYS A 90 -1.39 13.20 -15.49
CA LYS A 90 -0.40 12.17 -15.81
C LYS A 90 -0.19 11.21 -14.65
N THR A 91 -0.09 9.93 -14.97
CA THR A 91 0.33 8.91 -14.01
C THR A 91 1.83 8.66 -14.18
N GLU A 92 2.57 8.76 -13.09
CA GLU A 92 3.98 8.40 -13.02
C GLU A 92 4.12 7.09 -12.25
N TYR A 93 5.01 6.22 -12.73
CA TYR A 93 5.36 4.96 -12.13
C TYR A 93 6.80 5.02 -11.67
N ALA A 94 7.05 4.58 -10.43
CA ALA A 94 8.38 4.53 -9.88
C ALA A 94 8.64 3.19 -9.20
N ALA A 95 9.89 2.73 -9.26
CA ALA A 95 10.37 1.62 -8.45
C ALA A 95 11.64 2.04 -7.72
N TYR A 96 11.67 1.76 -6.42
CA TYR A 96 12.82 2.02 -5.57
C TYR A 96 13.26 0.72 -4.91
N TYR A 97 14.57 0.53 -4.81
CA TYR A 97 15.17 -0.48 -3.94
C TYR A 97 15.62 0.19 -2.66
N SER A 98 15.30 -0.39 -1.50
CA SER A 98 15.86 0.02 -0.22
C SER A 98 16.49 -1.17 0.49
N PRO A 99 17.76 -1.05 0.94
CA PRO A 99 18.36 -2.03 1.82
C PRO A 99 17.80 -1.95 3.25
N ASN A 100 17.12 -0.86 3.63
CA ASN A 100 16.48 -0.67 4.93
C ASN A 100 14.97 -0.86 4.81
N CYS A 101 14.43 -1.97 5.33
CA CYS A 101 13.01 -2.30 5.24
C CYS A 101 12.10 -1.30 5.96
N LYS A 102 12.65 -0.42 6.80
CA LYS A 102 11.93 0.66 7.47
C LYS A 102 11.84 1.95 6.63
N ASP A 103 12.56 2.01 5.53
CA ASP A 103 12.59 3.13 4.59
C ASP A 103 12.25 2.62 3.19
N ILE A 104 10.97 2.44 2.91
CA ILE A 104 10.49 1.89 1.63
C ILE A 104 10.05 2.98 0.65
N GLY A 105 10.25 4.24 1.00
CA GLY A 105 9.76 5.42 0.28
C GLY A 105 10.67 5.89 -0.86
N ARG A 106 10.53 7.17 -1.22
CA ARG A 106 11.33 7.85 -2.26
C ARG A 106 12.83 7.86 -1.91
N GLU A 107 13.68 8.17 -2.89
CA GLU A 107 15.14 8.20 -2.77
C GLU A 107 15.64 9.05 -1.59
N GLN A 108 15.98 8.38 -0.48
CA GLN A 108 16.59 8.94 0.72
C GLN A 108 17.62 7.94 1.25
N GLY A 109 18.77 8.45 1.74
CA GLY A 109 19.83 7.60 2.29
C GLY A 109 20.38 6.57 1.30
N GLU A 110 20.21 5.29 1.62
CA GLU A 110 20.68 4.16 0.80
C GLU A 110 19.64 3.65 -0.20
N THR A 111 18.43 4.18 -0.17
CA THR A 111 17.39 3.89 -1.16
C THR A 111 17.87 4.35 -2.55
N ARG A 112 17.59 3.55 -3.57
CA ARG A 112 18.01 3.78 -4.95
C ARG A 112 16.81 3.73 -5.89
N THR A 113 16.74 4.70 -6.78
CA THR A 113 15.77 4.72 -7.87
C THR A 113 16.16 3.68 -8.92
N LEU A 114 15.27 2.72 -9.18
CA LEU A 114 15.45 1.70 -10.20
C LEU A 114 14.75 2.08 -11.51
N TYR A 115 13.62 2.76 -11.39
CA TYR A 115 12.82 3.20 -12.52
C TYR A 115 11.96 4.40 -12.12
N GLN A 116 11.82 5.34 -13.04
CA GLN A 116 10.86 6.43 -12.96
C GLN A 116 10.42 6.79 -14.39
N GLY A 117 9.11 6.77 -14.66
CA GLY A 117 8.59 7.04 -15.99
C GLY A 117 7.07 6.94 -16.11
N ASP A 118 6.56 7.07 -17.34
CA ASP A 118 5.14 7.05 -17.67
C ASP A 118 4.61 5.65 -18.05
N VAL A 119 5.51 4.69 -18.30
CA VAL A 119 5.12 3.32 -18.63
C VAL A 119 4.99 2.48 -17.35
N LYS A 120 3.84 1.82 -17.17
CA LYS A 120 3.56 0.98 -15.99
C LYS A 120 4.48 -0.23 -15.89
N ILE A 121 4.98 -0.51 -14.68
CA ILE A 121 5.62 -1.78 -14.36
C ILE A 121 4.54 -2.84 -14.18
N ASN A 122 4.61 -3.94 -14.92
CA ASN A 122 3.68 -5.07 -14.77
C ASN A 122 4.30 -6.30 -14.10
N ARG A 123 5.63 -6.34 -13.95
CA ARG A 123 6.34 -7.41 -13.25
C ARG A 123 7.64 -6.90 -12.65
N ILE A 124 7.88 -7.30 -11.40
CA ILE A 124 9.18 -7.28 -10.74
C ILE A 124 9.57 -8.73 -10.42
N ARG A 125 10.80 -9.12 -10.72
CA ARG A 125 11.30 -10.47 -10.49
C ARG A 125 12.71 -10.42 -9.91
N PRO A 126 12.82 -10.41 -8.57
CA PRO A 126 14.07 -10.66 -7.88
C PRO A 126 14.57 -12.10 -8.14
N SER A 127 15.88 -12.27 -8.19
CA SER A 127 16.56 -13.57 -8.15
C SER A 127 17.85 -13.47 -7.36
N ALA A 128 18.55 -14.59 -7.16
CA ALA A 128 19.88 -14.59 -6.56
C ALA A 128 20.89 -13.75 -7.36
N ASP A 129 20.67 -13.59 -8.67
CA ASP A 129 21.56 -12.90 -9.59
C ASP A 129 21.22 -11.41 -9.76
N GLY A 130 20.18 -10.90 -9.09
CA GLY A 130 19.80 -9.49 -9.13
C GLY A 130 18.31 -9.27 -9.35
N LEU A 131 17.97 -8.36 -10.25
CA LEU A 131 16.61 -7.88 -10.43
C LEU A 131 16.25 -7.72 -11.91
N GLU A 132 15.07 -8.23 -12.28
CA GLU A 132 14.41 -7.93 -13.55
C GLU A 132 13.12 -7.13 -13.30
N ILE A 133 12.92 -6.07 -14.08
CA ILE A 133 11.68 -5.29 -14.15
C ILE A 133 11.16 -5.36 -15.59
N ARG A 134 9.87 -5.66 -15.74
CA ARG A 134 9.18 -5.60 -17.03
C ARG A 134 8.12 -4.51 -17.01
N LEU A 135 8.14 -3.70 -18.06
CA LEU A 135 7.16 -2.67 -18.33
C LEU A 135 6.03 -3.22 -19.23
N VAL A 136 4.86 -2.59 -19.21
CA VAL A 136 3.70 -3.01 -20.03
C VAL A 136 3.96 -2.96 -21.54
N ASN A 137 4.88 -2.13 -21.99
CA ASN A 137 5.33 -2.06 -23.39
C ASN A 137 6.34 -3.18 -23.75
N ASN A 138 6.58 -4.14 -22.87
CA ASN A 138 7.56 -5.23 -22.99
C ASN A 138 9.03 -4.82 -22.94
N GLN A 139 9.35 -3.58 -22.59
CA GLN A 139 10.72 -3.22 -22.25
C GLN A 139 11.15 -3.90 -20.95
N PHE A 140 12.40 -4.35 -20.93
CA PHE A 140 13.03 -4.97 -19.77
C PHE A 140 14.13 -4.08 -19.22
N LEU A 141 14.15 -3.94 -17.90
CA LEU A 141 15.29 -3.44 -17.15
C LEU A 141 15.88 -4.62 -16.37
N ARG A 142 17.20 -4.81 -16.45
CA ARG A 142 17.90 -5.85 -15.69
C ARG A 142 19.13 -5.29 -14.99
N GLY A 143 19.41 -5.87 -13.84
CA GLY A 143 20.59 -5.59 -13.04
C GLY A 143 21.17 -6.87 -12.47
N SER A 144 22.49 -6.93 -12.36
CA SER A 144 23.21 -7.99 -11.63
C SER A 144 23.20 -7.78 -10.10
N SER A 145 22.39 -6.83 -9.63
CA SER A 145 22.18 -6.50 -8.23
C SER A 145 20.76 -5.95 -8.05
N CYS A 146 20.31 -5.85 -6.81
CA CYS A 146 19.00 -5.29 -6.49
C CYS A 146 18.94 -3.76 -6.55
N SER A 147 20.08 -3.08 -6.49
CA SER A 147 20.16 -1.62 -6.32
C SER A 147 20.34 -0.84 -7.62
N ALA A 148 20.59 -1.54 -8.74
CA ALA A 148 20.79 -0.90 -10.03
C ALA A 148 20.27 -1.79 -11.14
N VAL A 149 19.48 -1.21 -12.05
CA VAL A 149 18.99 -1.87 -13.28
C VAL A 149 19.25 -0.96 -14.47
N SER A 150 19.33 -1.55 -15.66
CA SER A 150 19.50 -0.82 -16.91
C SER A 150 18.66 -1.44 -18.02
N ALA A 151 18.26 -0.63 -19.00
CA ALA A 151 17.53 -1.12 -20.15
C ALA A 151 18.39 -2.12 -20.95
N ILE A 152 17.82 -3.26 -21.26
CA ILE A 152 18.44 -4.23 -22.16
C ILE A 152 18.24 -3.71 -23.59
N LYS A 153 19.34 -3.60 -24.35
CA LYS A 153 19.30 -3.30 -25.78
C LYS A 153 18.99 -4.53 -26.59
#